data_AF-A0A0U1KWN9-F1
#
_entry.id   AF-A0A0U1KWN9-F1
#
_cell.length_a   1.000
_cell.length_b   1.000
_cell.length_c   1.000
_cell.angle_alpha   90.00
_cell.angle_beta   90.00
_cell.angle_gamma   90.00
#
_symmetry.space_group_name_H-M   'P 1'
#
loop_
_entity.id
_entity.type
_entity.pdbx_description
1 polymer ?
#
loop_
_entity_poly.entity_id
_entity_poly.type
_entity_poly.pdbx_seq_one_letter_code
_entity_poly.pdbx_strand_id
1 'polypeptide(L)' 'MADRIFLLKDSQITESGTQHELMELNGEYARLFNLQAESYIAAE' A
#
# COMPACT_ATOMS: atom_id res chain seq x y z
N MET A 1 -11.70 1.61 7.58
CA MET A 1 -10.40 2.25 7.84
C MET A 1 -9.63 1.33 8.76
N ALA A 2 -8.39 1.01 8.42
CA ALA A 2 -7.51 0.28 9.33
C ALA A 2 -6.76 1.30 10.19
N ASP A 3 -6.68 1.05 11.50
CA ASP A 3 -5.90 1.90 12.41
C ASP A 3 -4.40 1.81 12.12
N ARG A 4 -3.95 0.68 11.56
CA ARG A 4 -2.58 0.46 11.12
C ARG A 4 -2.48 -0.61 10.03
N ILE A 5 -1.52 -0.44 9.14
CA ILE A 5 -1.18 -1.34 8.05
C ILE A 5 0.26 -1.82 8.25
N PHE A 6 0.52 -3.08 7.91
CA PHE A 6 1.85 -3.68 7.91
C PHE A 6 2.11 -4.35 6.56
N LEU A 7 3.14 -3.92 5.85
CA LEU A 7 3.58 -4.57 4.62
C LEU A 7 4.59 -5.65 4.96
N LEU A 8 4.24 -6.90 4.64
CA LEU A 8 5.15 -8.03 4.75
C LEU A 8 5.84 -8.32 3.41
N LYS A 9 7.16 -8.47 3.46
CA LYS A 9 7.99 -8.90 2.35
C LYS A 9 9.14 -9.75 2.88
N ASP A 10 9.41 -10.86 2.21
CA ASP A 10 10.49 -11.79 2.60
C ASP A 10 10.43 -12.21 4.08
N SER A 11 9.22 -12.48 4.57
CA SER A 11 8.93 -12.82 5.98
C SER A 11 9.25 -11.72 7.01
N GLN A 12 9.43 -10.48 6.57
CA GLN A 12 9.69 -9.33 7.44
C GLN A 12 8.67 -8.22 7.20
N ILE A 13 8.44 -7.40 8.22
CA ILE A 13 7.67 -6.16 8.07
C ILE A 13 8.61 -5.10 7.49
N THR A 14 8.33 -4.63 6.28
CA THR A 14 9.15 -3.62 5.61
C THR A 14 8.59 -2.20 5.73
N GLU A 15 7.27 -2.06 5.87
CA GLU A 15 6.60 -0.77 6.08
C GLU A 15 5.44 -0.92 7.07
N SER A 16 5.20 0.10 7.90
CA SER A 16 4.02 0.15 8.76
C SER A 16 3.58 1.56 9.08
N GLY A 17 2.27 1.78 9.15
CA GLY A 17 1.69 3.10 9.38
C GLY A 17 0.20 3.13 9.04
N THR A 18 -0.39 4.31 9.08
CA THR A 18 -1.71 4.57 8.51
C THR A 18 -1.66 4.56 6.99
N GLN A 19 -2.81 4.45 6.33
CA GLN A 19 -2.89 4.56 4.86
C GLN A 19 -2.30 5.89 4.37
N HIS A 20 -2.55 7.00 5.06
CA HIS A 20 -2.05 8.32 4.67
C HIS A 20 -0.53 8.38 4.73
N GLU A 21 0.05 8.01 5.89
CA GLU A 21 1.51 7.99 6.07
C GLU A 21 2.20 7.09 5.03
N LEU A 22 1.65 5.90 4.76
CA LEU A 22 2.24 4.97 3.79
C LEU A 22 2.13 5.46 2.35
N MET A 23 1.07 6.21 2.01
CA MET A 23 0.93 6.84 0.70
C MET A 23 1.89 8.03 0.55
N GLU A 24 2.09 8.84 1.60
CA GLU A 24 3.05 9.96 1.60
C GLU A 24 4.50 9.50 1.49
N LEU A 25 4.86 8.37 2.12
CA LEU A 25 6.17 7.76 1.99
C LEU A 25 6.50 7.33 0.56
N ASN A 26 5.48 7.18 -0.30
CA ASN A 26 5.61 6.74 -1.70
C ASN A 26 6.48 5.48 -1.84
N GLY A 27 6.32 4.55 -0.88
CA GLY A 27 7.06 3.30 -0.78
C GLY A 27 6.43 2.15 -1.56
N GLU A 28 6.81 0.93 -1.20
CA GLU A 28 6.29 -0.30 -1.81
C GLU A 28 4.79 -0.46 -1.55
N TYR A 29 4.30 -0.03 -0.39
CA TYR A 29 2.85 -0.02 -0.13
C TYR A 29 2.11 0.85 -1.16
N ALA A 30 2.58 2.08 -1.40
CA ALA A 30 1.95 3.00 -2.34
C ALA A 30 1.98 2.46 -3.78
N ARG A 31 3.10 1.84 -4.18
CA ARG A 31 3.22 1.17 -5.48
C ARG A 31 2.19 0.06 -5.67
N LEU A 32 2.06 -0.84 -4.69
CA LEU A 32 1.11 -1.96 -4.73
C LEU A 32 -0.34 -1.50 -4.65
N PHE A 33 -0.61 -0.44 -3.90
CA PHE A 33 -1.93 0.19 -3.82
C PHE A 33 -2.34 0.76 -5.18
N ASN A 34 -1.45 1.53 -5.83
CA ASN A 34 -1.71 2.11 -7.14
C ASN A 34 -1.89 1.04 -8.22
N LEU A 35 -1.08 -0.03 -8.20
CA LEU A 35 -1.22 -1.14 -9.14
C LEU A 35 -2.59 -1.84 -9.02
N GLN A 36 -3.11 -1.98 -7.80
CA GLN A 36 -4.47 -2.49 -7.60
C GLN A 36 -5.52 -1.47 -8.05
N ALA A 37 -5.28 -0.18 -7.82
CA ALA A 37 -6.16 0.90 -8.27
C ALA A 37 -6.30 0.94 -9.81
N GLU A 38 -5.22 0.67 -10.56
CA GLU A 38 -5.23 0.61 -12.01
C GLU A 38 -6.18 -0.46 -12.56
N SER A 39 -6.42 -1.55 -11.82
CA SER A 39 -7.37 -2.59 -12.22
C SER A 39 -8.83 -2.11 -12.26
N TYR A 40 -9.17 -1.06 -11.52
CA TYR A 40 -10.50 -0.45 -11.55
C TYR A 40 -10.71 0.44 -12.78
N ILE A 41 -9.63 1.01 -13.34
CA ILE A 41 -9.70 1.90 -14.52
C ILE A 41 -9.77 1.08 -15.82
N ALA A 42 -9.16 -0.11 -15.85
CA ALA A 42 -9.18 -0.99 -17.02
C ALA A 42 -10.46 -1.85 -17.13
N ALA A 43 -11.38 -1.75 -16.17
CA ALA A 43 -12.66 -2.46 -16.15
C ALA A 43 -13.83 -1.64 -16.72
N GLU A 44 -13.56 -0.43 -17.24
CA GLU A 44 -14.46 0.38 -18.08
C GLU A 44 -14.06 0.30 -19.56
#